data_AF-A0A535PQC3-F1
#
_entry.id   AF-A0A535PQC3-F1
#
_cell.length_a   1.000
_cell.length_b   1.000
_cell.length_c   1.000
_cell.angle_alpha   90.00
_cell.angle_beta   90.00
_cell.angle_gamma   90.00
#
_symmetry.space_group_name_H-M   'P 1'
#
loop_
_entity.id
_entity.type
_entity.pdbx_description
1 polymer ?
#
loop_
_entity_poly.entity_id
_entity_poly.type
_entity_poly.pdbx_seq_one_letter_code
_entity_poly.pdbx_strand_id
1 'polypeptide(L)' 'MIRTFKSVSTSQIRKIVMPDFSWQHNYYEHIIRQEKDLDHIRLYIATNPAGWAQDTLNIKEGIQP' A
#
# COMPACT_ATOMS: atom_id res chain seq x y z
N MET A 1 -10.16 -11.37 3.76
CA MET A 1 -8.72 -11.67 3.86
C MET A 1 -7.88 -10.41 4.12
N ILE A 2 -7.95 -9.38 3.27
CA ILE A 2 -7.12 -8.15 3.41
C ILE A 2 -7.30 -7.40 4.74
N ARG A 3 -8.53 -7.30 5.26
CA ARG A 3 -8.80 -6.64 6.55
C ARG A 3 -8.07 -7.31 7.71
N THR A 4 -8.13 -8.64 7.78
CA THR A 4 -7.47 -9.41 8.84
C THR A 4 -5.96 -9.32 8.70
N PHE A 5 -5.43 -9.42 7.48
CA PHE A 5 -4.01 -9.22 7.21
C PHE A 5 -3.53 -7.85 7.70
N LYS A 6 -4.18 -6.76 7.26
CA LYS A 6 -3.84 -5.40 7.70
C LYS A 6 -3.92 -5.28 9.23
N SER A 7 -4.94 -5.85 9.88
CA SER A 7 -5.08 -5.81 11.34
C SER A 7 -3.93 -6.52 12.08
N VAL A 8 -3.67 -7.79 11.73
CA VAL A 8 -2.64 -8.61 12.40
C VAL A 8 -1.25 -8.01 12.20
N SER A 9 -0.91 -7.64 10.97
CA SER A 9 0.38 -7.02 10.68
C SER A 9 0.53 -5.66 11.36
N THR A 10 -0.53 -4.83 11.43
CA THR A 10 -0.48 -3.55 12.17
C THR A 10 -0.14 -3.76 13.64
N SER A 11 -0.79 -4.73 14.30
CA SER A 11 -0.55 -5.03 15.71
C SER A 11 0.92 -5.41 15.96
N GLN A 12 1.49 -6.26 15.11
CA GLN A 12 2.89 -6.67 15.20
C GLN A 12 3.86 -5.51 14.92
N ILE A 13 3.65 -4.73 13.86
CA ILE A 13 4.50 -3.60 13.49
C ILE A 13 4.49 -2.54 14.58
N ARG A 14 3.31 -2.18 15.11
CA ARG A 14 3.19 -1.18 16.19
C ARG A 14 3.89 -1.59 17.47
N LYS A 15 3.92 -2.89 17.77
CA LYS A 15 4.60 -3.42 18.95
C LYS A 15 6.13 -3.45 18.83
N ILE A 16 6.66 -3.69 17.62
CA ILE A 16 8.08 -4.02 17.43
C ILE A 16 8.86 -2.89 16.76
N VAL A 17 8.26 -2.20 15.78
CA VAL A 17 9.00 -1.34 14.84
C VAL A 17 8.54 0.12 14.94
N MET A 18 7.23 0.37 14.84
CA MET A 18 6.70 1.74 14.70
C MET A 18 5.30 1.87 15.31
N PRO A 19 5.18 2.40 16.55
CA PRO A 19 3.92 2.52 17.28
C PRO A 19 2.80 3.26 16.51
N ASP A 20 3.18 4.26 15.72
CA ASP A 20 2.24 5.09 14.95
C ASP A 20 2.01 4.58 13.52
N PHE A 21 2.42 3.35 13.21
CA PHE A 21 2.23 2.79 11.87
C PHE A 21 0.74 2.78 11.49
N SER A 22 0.45 3.28 10.29
CA SER A 22 -0.86 3.18 9.64
C SER A 22 -0.69 2.79 8.18
N TRP A 23 -1.59 1.96 7.68
CA TRP A 23 -1.67 1.68 6.25
C TRP A 23 -2.19 2.92 5.50
N GLN A 24 -1.76 3.07 4.25
CA GLN A 24 -2.46 3.91 3.29
C GLN A 24 -3.95 3.50 3.22
N HIS A 25 -4.82 4.50 3.03
CA HIS A 25 -6.23 4.28 2.79
C HIS A 25 -6.43 3.46 1.50
N ASN A 26 -7.43 2.56 1.50
CA ASN A 26 -7.68 1.59 0.43
C ASN A 26 -6.51 0.65 0.13
N TYR A 27 -6.66 -0.15 -0.93
CA TYR A 27 -5.64 -1.05 -1.47
C TYR A 27 -5.93 -1.24 -2.96
N TYR A 28 -4.88 -1.50 -3.76
CA TYR A 28 -5.05 -1.83 -5.17
C TYR A 28 -5.48 -3.29 -5.32
N GLU A 29 -6.51 -3.54 -6.11
CA GLU A 29 -6.97 -4.88 -6.47
C GLU A 29 -7.16 -5.02 -7.97
N HIS A 30 -6.66 -6.11 -8.53
CA HIS A 30 -6.81 -6.44 -9.94
C HIS A 30 -6.76 -7.97 -10.13
N ILE A 31 -7.68 -8.52 -10.92
CA ILE A 31 -7.71 -9.94 -11.26
C ILE A 31 -6.87 -10.14 -12.52
N ILE A 32 -5.77 -10.88 -12.43
CA ILE A 32 -4.93 -11.25 -13.57
C ILE A 32 -5.67 -12.30 -14.39
N ARG A 33 -6.02 -11.98 -15.64
CA ARG A 33 -6.72 -12.90 -16.56
C ARG A 33 -5.82 -13.32 -17.72
N GLN A 34 -4.82 -12.51 -18.03
CA GLN A 34 -3.88 -12.73 -19.12
C GLN A 34 -2.47 -12.25 -18.74
N GLU A 35 -1.47 -12.72 -19.49
CA GLU A 35 -0.06 -12.41 -19.26
C GLU A 35 0.23 -10.89 -19.24
N LYS A 36 -0.45 -10.14 -20.11
CA LYS A 36 -0.36 -8.67 -20.15
C LYS A 36 -0.71 -8.01 -18.82
N ASP A 37 -1.69 -8.54 -18.09
CA ASP A 37 -2.09 -7.99 -16.78
C ASP A 37 -0.99 -8.20 -15.74
N LEU A 38 -0.34 -9.37 -15.80
CA LEU A 38 0.78 -9.70 -14.93
C LEU A 38 1.98 -8.77 -15.21
N ASP A 39 2.27 -8.50 -16.48
CA ASP A 39 3.34 -7.58 -16.86
C ASP A 39 3.06 -6.14 -16.42
N HIS A 40 1.81 -5.69 -16.54
CA HIS A 40 1.40 -4.39 -16.01
C HIS A 40 1.55 -4.30 -14.48
N ILE A 41 1.16 -5.34 -13.74
CA ILE A 41 1.30 -5.35 -12.28
C ILE A 41 2.79 -5.34 -11.87
N ARG A 42 3.63 -6.12 -12.56
CA ARG A 42 5.08 -6.10 -12.34
C ARG A 42 5.66 -4.71 -12.58
N LEU A 43 5.27 -4.07 -13.68
CA LEU A 43 5.69 -2.72 -13.99
C LEU A 43 5.22 -1.74 -12.91
N TYR A 44 3.95 -1.80 -12.49
CA TYR A 44 3.41 -0.97 -11.42
C TYR A 44 4.21 -1.11 -10.12
N ILE A 45 4.50 -2.33 -9.67
CA ILE A 45 5.29 -2.56 -8.45
C ILE A 45 6.69 -1.93 -8.58
N ALA A 46 7.33 -2.04 -9.75
CA ALA A 46 8.66 -1.51 -9.98
C ALA A 46 8.71 0.03 -10.07
N THR A 47 7.69 0.66 -10.68
CA THR A 47 7.72 2.09 -11.00
C THR A 47 7.00 2.96 -9.98
N ASN A 48 6.01 2.42 -9.25
CA ASN A 48 5.22 3.19 -8.31
C ASN A 48 6.06 3.93 -7.24
N PRO A 49 7.11 3.35 -6.63
CA PRO A 49 7.92 4.07 -5.66
C PRO A 49 8.52 5.38 -6.18
N ALA A 50 8.84 5.45 -7.48
CA ALA A 50 9.43 6.63 -8.10
C ALA A 50 8.39 7.75 -8.35
N GLY A 51 7.13 7.40 -8.58
CA GLY A 51 6.02 8.35 -8.79
C GLY A 51 5.25 8.69 -7.52
N TRP A 52 5.59 8.08 -6.39
CA TRP A 52 4.79 8.12 -5.17
C TRP A 52 4.58 9.54 -4.62
N ALA A 53 5.60 10.40 -4.69
CA ALA A 53 5.51 11.76 -4.16
C ALA A 53 4.57 12.68 -4.97
N GLN A 54 4.23 12.29 -6.19
CA GLN A 54 3.39 13.02 -7.14
C GLN A 54 2.01 12.38 -7.30
N ASP A 55 1.77 11.22 -6.67
CA ASP A 55 0.50 10.51 -6.74
C ASP A 55 -0.58 11.29 -5.97
N THR A 56 -1.70 11.57 -6.63
CA THR A 56 -2.84 12.31 -6.03
C THR A 56 -3.54 11.52 -4.92
N LEU A 57 -3.38 10.18 -4.89
CA LEU A 57 -3.83 9.30 -3.82
C LEU A 57 -2.83 9.20 -2.67
N ASN A 58 -1.62 9.76 -2.83
CA ASN A 58 -0.70 9.99 -1.73
C ASN A 58 -1.14 11.25 -0.97
N ILE A 59 -2.18 11.10 -0.16
CA ILE A 59 -2.70 12.19 0.67
C ILE A 59 -1.62 12.53 1.72
N LYS A 60 -1.02 13.73 1.61
CA LYS A 60 -0.10 14.29 2.62
C LYS A 60 -0.80 14.74 3.91
N GLU A 61 -2.11 14.55 4.02
CA GLU A 61 -2.90 14.96 5.17
C GLU A 61 -2.87 13.85 6.23
N GLY A 62 -2.12 14.06 7.30
CA GLY A 62 -2.12 13.12 8.42
C GLY A 62 -1.11 13.31 9.54
N ILE A 63 -0.31 14.39 9.56
CA ILE A 63 0.35 14.84 10.79
C ILE A 63 0.29 16.38 10.83
N GLN A 64 -0.86 16.91 11.26
CA GLN A 64 -0.86 18.14 12.05
C GLN A 64 -0.75 17.72 13.53
N PRO A 65 0.08 18.41 14.34
CA PRO A 65 0.33 18.07 15.73
C PRO A 65 -0.93 18.16 16.61
#